data_AF-A0A4S4N3W1-F1
#
_entry.id   AF-A0A4S4N3W1-F1
#
_cell.length_a   1.000
_cell.length_b   1.000
_cell.length_c   1.000
_cell.angle_alpha   90.00
_cell.angle_beta   90.00
_cell.angle_gamma   90.00
#
_symmetry.space_group_name_H-M   'P 1'
#
loop_
_entity.id
_entity.type
_entity.pdbx_description
1 polymer ?
#
loop_
_entity_poly.entity_id
_entity_poly.type
_entity_poly.pdbx_seq_one_letter_code
_entity_poly.pdbx_strand_id
1 'polypeptide(L)'
;MRSSAIVTLFTIAFAGSSVMAAPMEPHMVTKRADVCKVNMRGVSNSDCLVNKAGTSFALTKPSTISGATNVTSIPKDSNCDEILEIQALNAALNDHHICSLLDEMKSVQKDLNTQTVLQPLSNIMTSQENLAFVNSAVETRKKDVVSKGLSGKGQNSDDTGKAVGNYLNATKSKSQDIAKQLDAKVQDIITQAQAIHDKIDDSKTAGQQQKTKIQAAITSAKLTVTPVSDDWNKVLNSAPHS
;
A
#
# COMPACT_ATOMS: atom_id res chain seq x y z
N MET A 1 -24.78 -23.34 76.00
CA MET A 1 -25.66 -22.77 74.96
C MET A 1 -24.91 -21.60 74.33
N ARG A 2 -24.03 -21.81 73.35
CA ARG A 2 -24.29 -21.83 71.89
C ARG A 2 -25.19 -20.69 71.41
N SER A 3 -24.60 -19.69 70.77
CA SER A 3 -25.03 -19.20 69.46
C SER A 3 -23.96 -18.28 68.87
N SER A 4 -23.27 -18.78 67.85
CA SER A 4 -22.36 -18.03 66.97
C SER A 4 -23.17 -17.58 65.75
N ALA A 5 -23.17 -16.29 65.44
CA ALA A 5 -23.74 -15.77 64.21
C ALA A 5 -22.69 -15.81 63.09
N ILE A 6 -23.02 -16.54 62.03
CA ILE A 6 -22.23 -16.69 60.80
C ILE A 6 -22.55 -15.49 59.90
N VAL A 7 -21.54 -14.72 59.53
CA VAL A 7 -21.64 -13.65 58.52
C VAL A 7 -21.48 -14.29 57.14
N THR A 8 -22.57 -14.31 56.38
CA THR A 8 -22.58 -14.79 54.99
C THR A 8 -22.08 -13.67 54.06
N LEU A 9 -20.89 -13.82 53.50
CA LEU A 9 -20.43 -12.99 52.38
C LEU A 9 -21.14 -13.43 51.09
N PHE A 10 -21.81 -12.49 50.43
CA PHE A 10 -22.26 -12.65 49.04
C PHE A 10 -21.11 -12.30 48.10
N THR A 11 -20.54 -13.31 47.44
CA THR A 11 -19.60 -13.13 46.33
C THR A 11 -20.40 -12.97 45.04
N ILE A 12 -20.46 -11.76 44.50
CA ILE A 12 -21.04 -11.51 43.16
C ILE A 12 -20.02 -11.98 42.13
N ALA A 13 -20.30 -13.12 41.48
CA ALA A 13 -19.55 -13.58 40.32
C ALA A 13 -19.90 -12.70 39.12
N PHE A 14 -18.95 -11.88 38.67
CA PHE A 14 -19.00 -11.27 37.34
C PHE A 14 -18.77 -12.39 36.31
N ALA A 15 -19.86 -12.93 35.76
CA ALA A 15 -19.81 -13.71 34.54
C ALA A 15 -19.46 -12.76 33.39
N GLY A 16 -18.16 -12.64 33.09
CA GLY A 16 -17.69 -12.00 31.88
C GLY A 16 -18.15 -12.83 30.68
N SER A 17 -19.06 -12.27 29.88
CA SER A 17 -19.42 -12.83 28.58
C SER A 17 -18.16 -12.94 27.74
N SER A 18 -17.63 -14.14 27.60
CA SER A 18 -16.64 -14.43 26.57
C SER A 18 -17.36 -14.33 25.23
N VAL A 19 -17.24 -13.19 24.58
CA VAL A 19 -17.57 -13.06 23.16
C VAL A 19 -16.52 -13.90 22.42
N MET A 20 -16.85 -15.18 22.23
CA MET A 20 -16.17 -16.01 21.24
C MET A 20 -16.46 -15.37 19.88
N ALA A 21 -15.50 -14.58 19.39
CA ALA A 21 -15.51 -14.13 18.01
C ALA A 21 -15.53 -15.40 17.13
N ALA A 22 -16.63 -15.59 16.42
CA ALA A 22 -16.72 -16.64 15.41
C ALA A 22 -15.54 -16.49 14.43
N PRO A 23 -14.92 -17.59 13.98
CA PRO A 23 -13.90 -17.53 12.95
C PRO A 23 -14.53 -16.91 11.70
N MET A 24 -14.01 -15.77 11.27
CA MET A 24 -14.45 -15.15 10.02
C MET A 24 -14.13 -16.12 8.88
N GLU A 25 -15.17 -16.51 8.15
CA GLU A 25 -15.02 -17.20 6.86
C GLU A 25 -14.14 -16.36 5.92
N PRO A 26 -13.30 -17.01 5.08
CA PRO A 26 -12.40 -16.32 4.16
C PRO A 26 -13.19 -15.77 2.96
N HIS A 27 -13.99 -14.73 3.20
CA HIS A 27 -14.61 -13.95 2.14
C HIS A 27 -13.54 -13.02 1.57
N MET A 28 -13.04 -13.39 0.39
CA MET A 28 -12.24 -12.61 -0.56
C MET A 28 -11.56 -11.37 0.03
N VAL A 29 -10.30 -11.54 0.46
CA VAL A 29 -9.42 -10.43 0.87
C VAL A 29 -9.20 -9.52 -0.35
N THR A 30 -10.05 -8.50 -0.52
CA THR A 30 -9.67 -7.33 -1.31
C THR A 30 -8.36 -6.81 -0.71
N LYS A 31 -7.31 -6.65 -1.52
CA LYS A 31 -6.04 -6.01 -1.13
C LYS A 31 -6.28 -4.53 -0.76
N ARG A 32 -6.99 -4.26 0.34
CA ARG A 32 -7.21 -2.91 0.85
C ARG A 32 -5.97 -2.53 1.64
N ALA A 33 -5.32 -1.45 1.21
CA ALA A 33 -4.33 -0.78 2.03
C ALA A 33 -4.78 0.66 2.22
N ASP A 34 -4.72 1.12 3.47
CA ASP A 34 -4.91 2.53 3.76
C ASP A 34 -3.62 3.26 3.38
N VAL A 35 -3.72 4.14 2.39
CA VAL A 35 -2.62 4.99 1.92
C VAL A 35 -2.86 6.39 2.49
N CYS A 36 -1.95 6.87 3.34
CA CYS A 36 -2.15 8.13 4.07
C CYS A 36 -3.53 8.22 4.77
N LYS A 37 -3.98 7.13 5.42
CA LYS A 37 -5.30 7.01 6.09
C LYS A 37 -6.52 7.06 5.14
N VAL A 38 -6.30 6.97 3.84
CA VAL A 38 -7.35 6.90 2.81
C VAL A 38 -7.45 5.48 2.28
N ASN A 39 -8.66 4.93 2.30
CA ASN A 39 -8.90 3.58 1.81
C ASN A 39 -8.78 3.54 0.30
N MET A 40 -7.68 3.00 -0.21
CA MET A 40 -7.53 2.75 -1.64
C MET A 40 -8.20 1.41 -1.99
N ARG A 41 -8.98 1.43 -3.09
CA ARG A 41 -9.64 0.24 -3.60
C ARG A 41 -8.59 -0.85 -3.89
N GLY A 42 -8.78 -2.02 -3.31
CA GLY A 42 -7.97 -3.19 -3.63
C GLY A 42 -8.34 -3.83 -4.96
N VAL A 43 -7.40 -4.58 -5.53
CA VAL A 43 -7.59 -5.32 -6.77
C VAL A 43 -8.29 -6.66 -6.54
N SER A 44 -9.00 -7.10 -7.57
CA SER A 44 -9.69 -8.39 -7.64
C SER A 44 -9.36 -9.10 -8.95
N ASN A 45 -9.68 -10.39 -9.06
CA ASN A 45 -9.41 -11.16 -10.28
C ASN A 45 -10.08 -10.58 -11.54
N SER A 46 -11.24 -9.92 -11.41
CA SER A 46 -11.89 -9.25 -12.53
C SER A 46 -11.14 -8.03 -13.04
N ASP A 47 -10.35 -7.36 -12.19
CA ASP A 47 -9.60 -6.17 -12.58
C ASP A 47 -8.44 -6.50 -13.54
N CYS A 48 -7.88 -7.71 -13.44
CA CYS A 48 -6.88 -8.20 -14.39
C CYS A 48 -7.44 -8.57 -15.77
N LEU A 49 -8.76 -8.56 -15.96
CA LEU A 49 -9.42 -8.89 -17.23
C LEU A 49 -10.20 -7.70 -17.78
N VAL A 50 -9.50 -6.70 -18.31
CA VAL A 50 -10.13 -5.58 -19.01
C VAL A 50 -10.49 -6.00 -20.43
N ASN A 51 -11.74 -5.81 -20.83
CA ASN A 51 -12.25 -6.24 -22.14
C ASN A 51 -11.96 -7.73 -22.44
N LYS A 52 -12.00 -8.58 -21.41
CA LYS A 52 -11.67 -10.02 -21.48
C LYS A 52 -10.23 -10.30 -21.91
N ALA A 53 -9.30 -9.39 -21.62
CA ALA A 53 -7.87 -9.57 -21.88
C ALA A 53 -7.05 -9.23 -20.63
N GLY A 54 -6.06 -10.06 -20.35
CA GLY A 54 -5.09 -9.87 -19.28
C GLY A 54 -3.75 -10.50 -19.63
N THR A 55 -2.75 -10.28 -18.79
CA THR A 55 -1.43 -10.91 -18.90
C THR A 55 -1.22 -11.88 -17.75
N SER A 56 -0.61 -13.03 -18.00
CA SER A 56 -0.31 -14.05 -16.99
C SER A 56 1.16 -14.47 -17.01
N PHE A 57 1.67 -14.69 -15.80
CA PHE A 57 2.98 -15.27 -15.50
C PHE A 57 2.77 -16.59 -14.75
N ALA A 58 3.05 -17.71 -15.42
CA ALA A 58 2.95 -19.03 -14.80
C ALA A 58 4.25 -19.41 -14.07
N LEU A 59 4.11 -20.05 -12.92
CA LEU A 59 5.20 -20.65 -12.15
C LEU A 59 5.48 -22.07 -12.67
N THR A 60 6.71 -22.31 -13.10
CA THR A 60 7.26 -23.64 -13.39
C THR A 60 8.29 -24.01 -12.33
N LYS A 61 8.21 -25.21 -11.78
CA LYS A 61 9.11 -25.62 -10.71
C LYS A 61 10.49 -26.04 -11.25
N PRO A 62 11.58 -25.76 -10.51
CA PRO A 62 11.63 -24.86 -9.36
C PRO A 62 11.71 -23.39 -9.81
N SER A 63 10.95 -22.52 -9.14
CA SER A 63 11.13 -21.06 -9.11
C SER A 63 11.14 -20.29 -10.45
N THR A 64 10.82 -20.95 -11.56
CA THR A 64 10.89 -20.37 -12.90
C THR A 64 9.60 -19.65 -13.21
N ILE A 65 9.71 -18.41 -13.68
CA ILE A 65 8.56 -17.63 -14.14
C ILE A 65 8.58 -17.60 -15.65
N SER A 66 7.50 -18.09 -16.27
CA SER A 66 7.30 -17.99 -17.70
C SER A 66 7.18 -16.53 -18.15
N GLY A 67 7.49 -16.27 -19.42
CA GLY A 67 7.21 -14.97 -20.02
C GLY A 67 5.72 -14.63 -19.98
N ALA A 68 5.44 -13.33 -20.06
CA ALA A 68 4.08 -12.80 -20.14
C ALA A 68 3.27 -13.46 -21.27
N THR A 69 2.12 -14.05 -20.92
CA THR A 69 1.18 -14.62 -21.89
C THR A 69 -0.17 -13.92 -21.81
N ASN A 70 -0.80 -13.69 -22.97
CA ASN A 70 -2.15 -13.11 -23.00
C ASN A 70 -3.18 -14.17 -22.62
N VAL A 71 -4.13 -13.78 -21.77
CA VAL A 71 -5.19 -14.67 -21.28
C VAL A 71 -6.55 -14.01 -21.38
N THR A 72 -7.58 -14.82 -21.63
CA THR A 72 -8.98 -14.36 -21.74
C THR A 72 -9.86 -14.79 -20.57
N SER A 73 -9.30 -15.58 -19.66
CA SER A 73 -9.93 -16.06 -18.43
C SER A 73 -8.91 -16.12 -17.31
N ILE A 74 -9.38 -16.22 -16.06
CA ILE A 74 -8.51 -16.38 -14.89
C ILE A 74 -7.71 -17.68 -15.07
N PRO A 75 -6.36 -17.62 -15.14
CA PRO A 75 -5.53 -18.80 -15.27
C PRO A 75 -5.64 -19.67 -14.01
N LYS A 76 -5.45 -20.98 -14.19
CA LYS A 76 -5.48 -21.93 -13.08
C LYS A 76 -4.41 -21.54 -12.03
N ASP A 77 -4.75 -21.69 -10.75
CA ASP A 77 -3.87 -21.47 -9.60
C ASP A 77 -3.21 -20.07 -9.58
N SER A 78 -3.89 -19.07 -10.15
CA SER A 78 -3.39 -17.71 -10.29
C SER A 78 -4.34 -16.69 -9.68
N ASN A 79 -3.77 -15.65 -9.08
CA ASN A 79 -4.48 -14.47 -8.58
C ASN A 79 -4.06 -13.23 -9.36
N CYS A 80 -4.93 -12.23 -9.40
CA CYS A 80 -4.59 -10.91 -9.88
C CYS A 80 -3.65 -10.22 -8.89
N ASP A 81 -2.54 -9.74 -9.40
CA ASP A 81 -1.47 -9.09 -8.66
C ASP A 81 -1.28 -7.65 -9.14
N GLU A 82 -0.85 -6.79 -8.22
CA GLU A 82 -0.35 -5.45 -8.51
C GLU A 82 1.17 -5.55 -8.66
N ILE A 83 1.70 -5.42 -9.88
CA ILE A 83 3.12 -5.53 -10.21
C ILE A 83 3.98 -4.69 -9.25
N LEU A 84 3.65 -3.41 -9.10
CA LEU A 84 4.07 -2.57 -7.98
C LEU A 84 2.98 -2.63 -6.92
N GLU A 85 3.31 -3.17 -5.73
CA GLU A 85 2.32 -3.40 -4.66
C GLU A 85 1.95 -2.09 -3.95
N ILE A 86 0.69 -1.94 -3.57
CA ILE A 86 0.19 -0.73 -2.88
C ILE A 86 0.91 -0.42 -1.57
N GLN A 87 1.46 -1.43 -0.90
CA GLN A 87 2.29 -1.23 0.29
C GLN A 87 3.58 -0.45 0.00
N ALA A 88 4.16 -0.57 -1.20
CA ALA A 88 5.35 0.16 -1.60
C ALA A 88 5.00 1.64 -1.84
N LEU A 89 3.84 1.92 -2.45
CA LEU A 89 3.32 3.28 -2.52
C LEU A 89 3.11 3.87 -1.12
N ASN A 90 2.45 3.15 -0.21
CA ASN A 90 2.22 3.65 1.15
C ASN A 90 3.53 3.93 1.90
N ALA A 91 4.52 3.02 1.80
CA ALA A 91 5.83 3.24 2.41
C ALA A 91 6.48 4.52 1.86
N ALA A 92 6.54 4.68 0.54
CA ALA A 92 7.12 5.86 -0.10
C ALA A 92 6.42 7.16 0.32
N LEU A 93 5.09 7.19 0.40
CA LEU A 93 4.38 8.41 0.82
C LEU A 93 4.61 8.75 2.29
N ASN A 94 4.88 7.77 3.16
CA ASN A 94 5.19 8.02 4.57
C ASN A 94 6.67 8.43 4.75
N ASP A 95 7.60 7.65 4.19
CA ASP A 95 9.04 7.86 4.32
C ASP A 95 9.49 9.19 3.72
N HIS A 96 8.78 9.67 2.69
CA HIS A 96 9.03 10.95 2.03
C HIS A 96 8.03 12.06 2.43
N HIS A 97 7.37 11.92 3.58
CA HIS A 97 6.55 12.95 4.23
C HIS A 97 5.36 13.49 3.40
N ILE A 98 4.91 12.77 2.37
CA ILE A 98 3.74 13.16 1.56
C ILE A 98 2.45 13.04 2.38
N CYS A 99 2.32 12.01 3.21
CA CYS A 99 1.15 11.89 4.09
C CYS A 99 1.05 13.04 5.10
N SER A 100 2.20 13.49 5.64
CA SER A 100 2.24 14.66 6.53
C SER A 100 1.91 15.96 5.78
N LEU A 101 2.37 16.10 4.53
CA LEU A 101 2.00 17.23 3.68
C LEU A 101 0.49 17.29 3.45
N LEU A 102 -0.17 16.17 3.17
CA LEU A 102 -1.63 16.10 3.01
C LEU A 102 -2.38 16.49 4.28
N ASP A 103 -1.91 16.04 5.45
CA ASP A 103 -2.45 16.44 6.75
C ASP A 103 -2.36 17.97 6.93
N GLU A 104 -1.26 18.60 6.55
CA GLU A 104 -1.10 20.06 6.62
C GLU A 104 -1.91 20.82 5.56
N MET A 105 -2.00 20.33 4.33
CA MET A 105 -2.87 20.89 3.32
C MET A 105 -4.33 20.91 3.80
N LYS A 106 -4.79 19.83 4.45
CA LYS A 106 -6.12 19.74 5.06
C LYS A 106 -6.26 20.64 6.30
N SER A 107 -5.17 20.86 7.04
CA SER A 107 -5.15 21.74 8.21
C SER A 107 -5.40 23.21 7.80
N VAL A 108 -4.87 23.61 6.65
CA VAL A 108 -5.05 24.95 6.05
C VAL A 108 -6.36 25.04 5.27
N GLN A 109 -6.61 24.13 4.33
CA GLN A 109 -7.78 24.10 3.48
C GLN A 109 -8.77 23.04 3.99
N LYS A 110 -9.70 23.44 4.87
CA LYS A 110 -10.61 22.52 5.57
C LYS A 110 -11.55 21.73 4.66
N ASP A 111 -11.86 22.23 3.48
CA ASP A 111 -12.70 21.59 2.46
C ASP A 111 -11.92 20.64 1.54
N LEU A 112 -10.59 20.60 1.62
CA LEU A 112 -9.76 19.71 0.80
C LEU A 112 -10.16 18.25 1.00
N ASN A 113 -10.47 17.53 -0.07
CA ASN A 113 -10.76 16.11 0.00
C ASN A 113 -9.51 15.29 -0.31
N THR A 114 -8.90 14.69 0.71
CA THR A 114 -7.70 13.85 0.55
C THR A 114 -7.93 12.66 -0.39
N GLN A 115 -9.14 12.10 -0.43
CA GLN A 115 -9.50 11.05 -1.40
C GLN A 115 -9.34 11.56 -2.83
N THR A 116 -9.84 12.77 -3.13
CA THR A 116 -9.72 13.37 -4.46
C THR A 116 -8.27 13.63 -4.84
N VAL A 117 -7.46 14.10 -3.89
CA VAL A 117 -6.03 14.35 -4.09
C VAL A 117 -5.25 13.06 -4.37
N LEU A 118 -5.60 11.96 -3.70
CA LEU A 118 -4.95 10.66 -3.86
C LEU A 118 -5.53 9.81 -5.00
N GLN A 119 -6.69 10.18 -5.56
CA GLN A 119 -7.35 9.40 -6.60
C GLN A 119 -6.46 9.13 -7.84
N PRO A 120 -5.65 10.08 -8.34
CA PRO A 120 -4.74 9.81 -9.44
C PRO A 120 -3.73 8.68 -9.17
N LEU A 121 -3.23 8.56 -7.93
CA LEU A 121 -2.36 7.46 -7.54
C LEU A 121 -3.13 6.13 -7.54
N SER A 122 -4.34 6.12 -6.97
CA SER A 122 -5.21 4.92 -6.98
C SER A 122 -5.55 4.45 -8.40
N ASN A 123 -5.74 5.38 -9.34
CA ASN A 123 -6.00 5.05 -10.74
C ASN A 123 -4.80 4.35 -11.39
N ILE A 124 -3.57 4.79 -11.09
CA ILE A 124 -2.35 4.14 -11.60
C ILE A 124 -2.18 2.76 -10.97
N MET A 125 -2.36 2.63 -9.65
CA MET A 125 -2.26 1.35 -8.94
C MET A 125 -3.22 0.28 -9.46
N THR A 126 -4.42 0.69 -9.87
CA THR A 126 -5.46 -0.19 -10.40
C THR A 126 -5.51 -0.23 -11.93
N SER A 127 -4.55 0.39 -12.61
CA SER A 127 -4.48 0.38 -14.08
C SER A 127 -4.11 -0.99 -14.61
N GLN A 128 -4.60 -1.35 -15.80
CA GLN A 128 -4.22 -2.62 -16.46
C GLN A 128 -2.70 -2.77 -16.65
N GLU A 129 -1.95 -1.66 -16.70
CA GLU A 129 -0.50 -1.68 -16.74
C GLU A 129 0.11 -2.23 -15.44
N ASN A 130 -0.47 -1.94 -14.29
CA ASN A 130 0.00 -2.47 -13.00
C ASN A 130 -0.57 -3.86 -12.68
N LEU A 131 -1.47 -4.41 -13.49
CA LEU A 131 -2.14 -5.66 -13.18
C LEU A 131 -1.64 -6.82 -14.03
N ALA A 132 -1.41 -7.97 -13.38
CA ALA A 132 -1.13 -9.23 -14.04
C ALA A 132 -1.60 -10.42 -13.20
N PHE A 133 -1.95 -11.53 -13.85
CA PHE A 133 -2.12 -12.80 -13.16
C PHE A 133 -0.75 -13.41 -12.85
N VAL A 134 -0.58 -13.86 -11.62
CA VAL A 134 0.58 -14.67 -11.22
C VAL A 134 0.12 -15.81 -10.32
N ASN A 135 0.90 -16.88 -10.24
CA ASN A 135 0.61 -18.00 -9.36
C ASN A 135 0.32 -17.53 -7.93
N SER A 136 -0.73 -18.06 -7.30
CA SER A 136 -1.21 -17.60 -5.98
C SER A 136 -0.14 -17.69 -4.88
N ALA A 137 0.77 -18.66 -4.94
CA ALA A 137 1.86 -18.78 -3.98
C ALA A 137 2.90 -17.65 -4.14
N VAL A 138 3.17 -17.23 -5.38
CA VAL A 138 4.04 -16.10 -5.69
C VAL A 138 3.39 -14.80 -5.23
N GLU A 139 2.11 -14.56 -5.55
CA GLU A 139 1.36 -13.38 -5.10
C GLU A 139 1.33 -13.28 -3.57
N THR A 140 1.02 -14.38 -2.87
CA THR A 140 0.99 -14.40 -1.41
C THR A 140 2.37 -14.11 -0.81
N ARG A 141 3.43 -14.68 -1.39
CA ARG A 141 4.82 -14.52 -0.89
C ARG A 141 5.36 -13.11 -1.15
N LYS A 142 4.91 -12.47 -2.23
CA LYS A 142 5.41 -11.17 -2.69
C LYS A 142 5.30 -10.08 -1.63
N LYS A 143 4.22 -10.05 -0.83
CA LYS A 143 4.04 -9.07 0.25
C LYS A 143 5.17 -9.09 1.28
N ASP A 144 5.66 -10.27 1.66
CA ASP A 144 6.80 -10.40 2.60
C ASP A 144 8.11 -9.94 1.94
N VAL A 145 8.34 -10.33 0.69
CA VAL A 145 9.51 -9.91 -0.11
C VAL A 145 9.55 -8.38 -0.24
N VAL A 146 8.43 -7.75 -0.61
CA VAL A 146 8.33 -6.30 -0.73
C VAL A 146 8.54 -5.62 0.63
N SER A 147 7.88 -6.07 1.70
CA SER A 147 8.06 -5.51 3.06
C SER A 147 9.50 -5.60 3.56
N LYS A 148 10.18 -6.72 3.31
CA LYS A 148 11.59 -6.89 3.67
C LYS A 148 12.52 -6.03 2.82
N GLY A 149 12.26 -5.95 1.52
CA GLY A 149 13.01 -5.10 0.60
C GLY A 149 12.93 -3.61 0.97
N LEU A 150 11.73 -3.13 1.30
CA LEU A 150 11.53 -1.75 1.78
C LEU A 150 12.27 -1.46 3.09
N SER A 151 12.28 -2.43 4.02
CA SER A 151 12.97 -2.30 5.31
C SER A 151 14.47 -2.62 5.27
N GLY A 152 15.04 -2.89 4.09
CA GLY A 152 16.46 -3.26 3.93
C GLY A 152 16.83 -4.58 4.62
N LYS A 153 15.85 -5.43 4.96
CA LYS A 153 16.08 -6.71 5.63
C LYS A 153 16.44 -7.79 4.61
N GLY A 154 17.28 -8.73 5.04
CA GLY A 154 17.63 -9.90 4.25
C GLY A 154 16.40 -10.71 3.86
N GLN A 155 16.38 -11.19 2.61
CA GLN A 155 15.29 -11.99 2.07
C GLN A 155 15.66 -13.48 2.06
N ASN A 156 14.71 -14.34 2.46
CA ASN A 156 14.93 -15.79 2.38
C ASN A 156 14.91 -16.21 0.91
N SER A 157 15.91 -16.97 0.49
CA SER A 157 16.08 -17.46 -0.89
C SER A 157 15.47 -18.85 -1.12
N ASP A 158 14.38 -19.15 -0.41
CA ASP A 158 13.54 -20.33 -0.67
C ASP A 158 12.97 -20.27 -2.10
N ASP A 159 12.49 -21.41 -2.61
CA ASP A 159 12.04 -21.51 -4.00
C ASP A 159 10.93 -20.49 -4.34
N THR A 160 9.98 -20.27 -3.44
CA THR A 160 8.91 -19.30 -3.66
C THR A 160 9.44 -17.86 -3.62
N GLY A 161 10.41 -17.57 -2.76
CA GLY A 161 11.12 -16.28 -2.72
C GLY A 161 11.86 -16.01 -4.03
N LYS A 162 12.60 -17.01 -4.54
CA LYS A 162 13.25 -16.93 -5.86
C LYS A 162 12.24 -16.75 -6.99
N ALA A 163 11.09 -17.41 -6.93
CA ALA A 163 10.01 -17.22 -7.88
C ALA A 163 9.49 -15.77 -7.88
N VAL A 164 9.35 -15.16 -6.69
CA VAL A 164 8.99 -13.74 -6.57
C VAL A 164 10.06 -12.85 -7.21
N GLY A 165 11.35 -13.05 -6.91
CA GLY A 165 12.38 -12.21 -7.53
C GLY A 165 12.49 -12.39 -9.04
N ASN A 166 12.31 -13.61 -9.54
CA ASN A 166 12.23 -13.87 -10.98
C ASN A 166 11.02 -13.16 -11.62
N TYR A 167 9.88 -13.12 -10.94
CA TYR A 167 8.68 -12.39 -11.39
C TYR A 167 8.89 -10.86 -11.35
N LEU A 168 9.50 -10.33 -10.29
CA LEU A 168 9.88 -8.91 -10.19
C LEU A 168 10.90 -8.52 -11.27
N ASN A 169 11.83 -9.40 -11.60
CA ASN A 169 12.77 -9.19 -12.70
C ASN A 169 12.06 -9.19 -14.06
N ALA A 170 11.15 -10.14 -14.31
CA ALA A 170 10.37 -10.21 -15.54
C ALA A 170 9.46 -8.99 -15.75
N THR A 171 8.99 -8.37 -14.66
CA THR A 171 8.13 -7.18 -14.67
C THR A 171 8.90 -5.87 -14.44
N LYS A 172 10.23 -5.91 -14.33
CA LYS A 172 11.07 -4.80 -13.87
C LYS A 172 10.81 -3.50 -14.62
N SER A 173 10.96 -3.50 -15.95
CA SER A 173 10.75 -2.29 -16.76
C SER A 173 9.36 -1.69 -16.55
N LYS A 174 8.32 -2.53 -16.59
CA LYS A 174 6.92 -2.10 -16.41
C LYS A 174 6.71 -1.51 -15.01
N SER A 175 7.22 -2.19 -13.98
CA SER A 175 7.12 -1.75 -12.58
C SER A 175 7.84 -0.42 -12.33
N GLN A 176 8.98 -0.19 -12.99
CA GLN A 176 9.73 1.07 -12.90
C GLN A 176 9.01 2.21 -13.63
N ASP A 177 8.34 1.94 -14.74
CA ASP A 177 7.55 2.96 -15.43
C ASP A 177 6.30 3.34 -14.62
N ILE A 178 5.65 2.37 -13.95
CA ILE A 178 4.56 2.64 -13.00
C ILE A 178 5.05 3.49 -11.83
N ALA A 179 6.23 3.18 -11.26
CA ALA A 179 6.82 3.98 -10.19
C ALA A 179 7.04 5.44 -10.62
N LYS A 180 7.57 5.68 -11.83
CA LYS A 180 7.72 7.04 -12.38
C LYS A 180 6.38 7.76 -12.57
N GLN A 181 5.35 7.06 -13.03
CA GLN A 181 4.00 7.64 -13.14
C GLN A 181 3.46 8.06 -11.77
N LEU A 182 3.67 7.24 -10.73
CA LEU A 182 3.30 7.57 -9.36
C LEU A 182 4.11 8.76 -8.84
N ASP A 183 5.42 8.81 -9.09
CA ASP A 183 6.27 9.95 -8.71
C ASP A 183 5.77 11.26 -9.32
N ALA A 184 5.39 11.25 -10.60
CA ALA A 184 4.80 12.42 -11.25
C ALA A 184 3.52 12.89 -10.52
N LYS A 185 2.67 11.96 -10.07
CA LYS A 185 1.48 12.30 -9.27
C LYS A 185 1.79 12.76 -7.86
N VAL A 186 2.89 12.31 -7.26
CA VAL A 186 3.38 12.89 -6.01
C VAL A 186 3.83 14.34 -6.22
N GLN A 187 4.50 14.65 -7.34
CA GLN A 187 4.88 16.03 -7.65
C GLN A 187 3.66 16.93 -7.91
N ASP A 188 2.58 16.40 -8.50
CA ASP A 188 1.29 17.12 -8.61
C ASP A 188 0.73 17.51 -7.21
N ILE A 189 0.83 16.62 -6.22
CA ILE A 189 0.41 16.90 -4.82
C ILE A 189 1.27 18.02 -4.22
N ILE A 190 2.58 17.97 -4.40
CA ILE A 190 3.50 19.01 -3.90
C ILE A 190 3.19 20.36 -4.57
N THR A 191 2.90 20.36 -5.87
CA THR A 191 2.50 21.57 -6.61
C THR A 191 1.18 22.13 -6.09
N GLN A 192 0.19 21.28 -5.81
CA GLN A 192 -1.07 21.68 -5.20
C GLN A 192 -0.85 22.29 -3.80
N ALA A 193 0.05 21.71 -2.99
CA ALA A 193 0.39 22.26 -1.68
C ALA A 193 1.03 23.65 -1.79
N GLN A 194 1.90 23.87 -2.77
CA GLN A 194 2.48 25.18 -3.05
C GLN A 194 1.39 26.20 -3.42
N ALA A 195 0.42 25.81 -4.26
CA ALA A 195 -0.71 26.66 -4.61
C ALA A 195 -1.62 26.99 -3.41
N ILE A 196 -1.74 26.09 -2.43
CA ILE A 196 -2.42 26.36 -1.16
C ILE A 196 -1.60 27.36 -0.33
N HIS A 197 -0.30 27.11 -0.17
CA HIS A 197 0.62 27.99 0.55
C HIS A 197 0.55 29.44 0.06
N ASP A 198 0.57 29.64 -1.26
CA ASP A 198 0.62 30.96 -1.89
C ASP A 198 -0.70 31.75 -1.72
N LYS A 199 -1.79 31.08 -1.38
CA LYS A 199 -3.12 31.69 -1.14
C LYS A 199 -3.39 32.03 0.33
N ILE A 200 -2.49 31.67 1.25
CA ILE A 200 -2.68 31.96 2.67
C ILE A 200 -2.51 33.47 2.92
N ASP A 201 -3.54 34.10 3.49
CA ASP A 201 -3.48 35.45 4.04
C ASP A 201 -2.62 35.45 5.32
N ASP A 202 -1.42 36.00 5.23
CA ASP A 202 -0.44 36.09 6.31
C ASP A 202 -0.44 37.45 7.03
N SER A 203 -1.49 38.26 6.83
CA SER A 203 -1.69 39.50 7.59
C SER A 203 -1.98 39.25 9.08
N LYS A 204 -2.47 38.05 9.42
CA LYS A 204 -2.79 37.63 10.79
C LYS A 204 -1.82 36.55 11.27
N THR A 205 -1.56 36.52 12.58
CA THR A 205 -0.69 35.53 13.23
C THR A 205 -1.07 34.08 12.90
N ALA A 206 -2.37 33.75 12.86
CA ALA A 206 -2.83 32.41 12.49
C ALA A 206 -2.42 32.03 11.05
N GLY A 207 -2.55 32.96 10.10
CA GLY A 207 -2.13 32.76 8.71
C GLY A 207 -0.62 32.61 8.58
N GLN A 208 0.16 33.41 9.31
CA GLN A 208 1.63 33.29 9.37
C GLN A 208 2.08 31.91 9.89
N GLN A 209 1.39 31.40 10.93
CA GLN A 209 1.65 30.08 11.47
C GLN A 209 1.29 28.97 10.47
N GLN A 210 0.15 29.07 9.79
CA GLN A 210 -0.26 28.13 8.74
C GLN A 210 0.74 28.11 7.59
N LYS A 211 1.17 29.28 7.12
CA LYS A 211 2.15 29.45 6.05
C LYS A 211 3.48 28.82 6.39
N THR A 212 3.98 29.04 7.61
CA THR A 212 5.21 28.41 8.11
C THR A 212 5.10 26.88 8.15
N LYS A 213 3.99 26.34 8.67
CA LYS A 213 3.78 24.89 8.80
C LYS A 213 3.73 24.19 7.45
N ILE A 214 2.90 24.69 6.52
CA ILE A 214 2.80 24.08 5.19
C ILE A 214 4.10 24.22 4.42
N GLN A 215 4.83 25.33 4.55
CA GLN A 215 6.14 25.50 3.92
C GLN A 215 7.17 24.49 4.44
N ALA A 216 7.18 24.23 5.75
CA ALA A 216 8.05 23.19 6.31
C ALA A 216 7.70 21.80 5.77
N ALA A 217 6.41 21.45 5.70
CA ALA A 217 5.96 20.19 5.12
C ALA A 217 6.31 20.04 3.63
N ILE A 218 6.17 21.12 2.84
CA ILE A 218 6.59 21.16 1.44
C ILE A 218 8.09 20.92 1.32
N THR A 219 8.90 21.56 2.16
CA THR A 219 10.36 21.38 2.16
C THR A 219 10.74 19.93 2.48
N SER A 220 10.12 19.32 3.48
CA SER A 220 10.32 17.90 3.81
C SER A 220 9.93 16.97 2.67
N ALA A 221 8.79 17.21 2.01
CA ALA A 221 8.33 16.44 0.87
C ALA A 221 9.22 16.58 -0.38
N LYS A 222 9.90 17.72 -0.54
CA LYS A 222 10.81 18.00 -1.67
C LYS A 222 12.22 17.44 -1.49
N LEU A 223 12.55 16.82 -0.35
CA LEU A 223 13.85 16.19 -0.14
C LEU A 223 14.12 15.05 -1.14
N THR A 224 13.06 14.48 -1.72
CA THR A 224 13.16 13.43 -2.74
C THR A 224 12.24 13.76 -3.91
N VAL A 225 12.75 13.64 -5.13
CA VAL A 225 11.99 13.92 -6.36
C VAL A 225 11.27 12.67 -6.86
N THR A 226 11.79 11.48 -6.54
CA THR A 226 11.32 10.18 -7.03
C THR A 226 11.07 9.16 -5.89
N PRO A 227 10.23 9.50 -4.90
CA PRO A 227 10.07 8.70 -3.69
C PRO A 227 9.65 7.25 -3.96
N VAL A 228 8.71 7.02 -4.88
CA VAL A 228 8.21 5.69 -5.22
C VAL A 228 9.26 4.90 -6.00
N SER A 229 9.93 5.52 -6.97
CA SER A 229 11.00 4.84 -7.70
C SER A 229 12.18 4.47 -6.80
N ASP A 230 12.58 5.34 -5.87
CA ASP A 230 13.70 5.08 -4.96
C ASP A 230 13.41 3.88 -4.07
N ASP A 231 12.24 3.84 -3.44
CA ASP A 231 11.81 2.73 -2.59
C ASP A 231 11.58 1.44 -3.38
N TRP A 232 10.97 1.53 -4.57
CA TRP A 232 10.77 0.36 -5.40
C TRP A 232 12.09 -0.23 -5.91
N ASN A 233 13.07 0.61 -6.22
CA ASN A 233 14.41 0.13 -6.58
C ASN A 233 15.09 -0.62 -5.41
N LYS A 234 14.86 -0.24 -4.14
CA LYS A 234 15.34 -1.02 -2.98
C LYS A 234 14.75 -2.44 -2.99
N VAL A 235 13.45 -2.56 -3.29
CA VAL A 235 12.77 -3.85 -3.41
C VAL A 235 13.35 -4.67 -4.56
N LEU A 236 13.45 -4.09 -5.76
CA LEU A 236 13.97 -4.77 -6.93
C LEU A 236 15.42 -5.25 -6.74
N ASN A 237 16.26 -4.45 -6.08
CA ASN A 237 17.67 -4.78 -5.85
C ASN A 237 17.89 -5.84 -4.76
N SER A 238 16.94 -6.01 -3.84
CA SER A 238 17.06 -6.95 -2.72
C SER A 238 16.31 -8.26 -2.94
N ALA A 239 15.48 -8.35 -3.98
CA ALA A 239 14.69 -9.54 -4.28
C ALA A 239 15.58 -10.74 -4.67
N PRO A 240 15.43 -11.91 -4.02
CA PRO A 240 16.21 -13.09 -4.34
C PRO A 240 15.79 -13.63 -5.70
N HIS A 241 16.74 -13.86 -6.59
CA HIS A 241 16.49 -14.42 -7.92
C HIS A 241 17.52 -15.51 -8.23
N SER A 242 17.24 -16.31 -9.26
CA SER A 242 18.10 -17.41 -9.72
C SER A 242 19.30 -16.93 -10.51
#